data_AF-A0AB34QFI3-F1
#
_entry.id   AF-A0AB34QFI3-F1
#
_cell.length_a   1.000
_cell.length_b   1.000
_cell.length_c   1.000
_cell.angle_alpha   90.00
_cell.angle_beta   90.00
_cell.angle_gamma   90.00
#
_symmetry.space_group_name_H-M   'P 1'
#
loop_
_entity.id
_entity.type
_entity.pdbx_description
1 polymer ?
#
loop_
_entity_poly.entity_id
_entity_poly.type
_entity_poly.pdbx_seq_one_letter_code
_entity_poly.pdbx_strand_id
1 'polypeptide(L)' 'MAKILTCTQYNDSTQQCEVQAWIDQSDWTTPLPTIEQAAMVGGAYFIGLMTLAVIKGLLNPKSIEE' A
#
# COMPACT_ATOMS: atom_id res chain seq x y z
N MET A 1 -18.23 -7.40 2.38
CA MET A 1 -17.73 -6.77 1.14
C MET A 1 -18.88 -6.73 0.15
N ALA A 2 -19.22 -5.56 -0.37
CA ALA A 2 -20.30 -5.42 -1.35
C ALA A 2 -19.80 -5.95 -2.71
N LYS A 3 -20.62 -6.76 -3.37
CA LYS A 3 -20.33 -7.25 -4.72
C LYS A 3 -21.18 -6.49 -5.70
N ILE A 4 -20.57 -6.02 -6.79
CA ILE A 4 -21.27 -5.36 -7.89
C ILE A 4 -21.38 -6.32 -9.07
N LEU A 5 -22.59 -6.48 -9.60
CA LEU A 5 -22.82 -7.24 -10.82
C LEU A 5 -22.29 -6.42 -12.00
N THR A 6 -21.16 -6.86 -12.56
CA THR A 6 -20.47 -6.13 -13.63
C THR A 6 -20.49 -6.95 -14.91
N CYS A 7 -20.73 -6.28 -16.03
CA CYS A 7 -20.59 -6.87 -17.34
C CYS A 7 -19.10 -7.00 -17.68
N THR A 8 -18.58 -8.22 -17.84
CA THR A 8 -17.17 -8.46 -18.19
C THR A 8 -16.97 -8.66 -19.69
N GLN A 9 -18.02 -9.07 -20.41
CA GLN A 9 -18.02 -9.17 -21.87
C GLN A 9 -19.29 -8.54 -22.42
N TYR A 10 -19.12 -7.37 -23.02
CA TYR A 10 -20.17 -6.63 -23.70
C TYR A 10 -20.07 -6.85 -25.20
N ASN A 11 -21.18 -7.21 -25.84
CA ASN A 11 -21.24 -7.34 -27.28
C ASN A 11 -21.83 -6.06 -27.88
N ASP A 12 -20.99 -5.28 -28.56
CA ASP A 12 -21.36 -4.00 -29.17
C ASP A 12 -22.41 -4.14 -30.30
N SER A 13 -22.50 -5.30 -30.94
CA SER A 13 -23.44 -5.53 -32.05
C SER A 13 -24.87 -5.83 -31.58
N THR A 14 -25.01 -6.54 -30.47
CA THR A 14 -26.31 -6.90 -29.88
C THR A 14 -26.72 -5.97 -28.75
N GLN A 15 -25.81 -5.09 -28.30
CA GLN A 15 -25.95 -4.23 -27.13
C GLN A 15 -26.30 -5.01 -25.85
N GLN A 16 -25.86 -6.26 -25.77
CA GLN A 16 -26.13 -7.13 -24.63
C GLN A 16 -24.85 -7.53 -23.92
N CYS A 17 -25.00 -7.78 -22.62
CA CYS A 17 -23.95 -8.35 -21.82
C CYS A 17 -23.99 -9.87 -21.90
N GLU A 18 -22.97 -10.49 -22.50
CA GLU A 18 -22.88 -11.94 -22.67
C GLU A 18 -22.40 -12.63 -21.40
N VAL A 19 -21.48 -12.00 -20.67
CA VAL A 19 -20.93 -12.54 -19.41
C VAL A 19 -21.01 -11.49 -18.32
N GLN A 20 -21.69 -11.85 -17.23
CA GLN A 20 -21.79 -11.05 -16.02
C GLN A 20 -21.08 -11.77 -14.88
N ALA A 21 -20.30 -11.03 -14.10
CA ALA A 21 -19.62 -11.55 -12.93
C ALA A 21 -19.86 -10.63 -11.73
N TRP A 22 -19.96 -11.25 -10.55
CA TRP A 22 -19.97 -10.54 -9.29
C TRP A 22 -18.53 -10.17 -8.93
N ILE A 23 -18.17 -8.91 -9.15
CA ILE A 23 -16.85 -8.38 -8.81
C ILE A 23 -16.93 -7.77 -7.41
N ASP A 24 -15.92 -8.05 -6.58
CA ASP A 24 -15.79 -7.39 -5.29
C ASP A 24 -15.55 -5.89 -5.54
N GLN A 25 -16.44 -5.05 -5.02
CA GLN A 25 -16.29 -3.60 -5.11
C GLN A 25 -15.01 -3.24 -4.36
N SER A 26 -14.02 -2.69 -5.08
CA SER A 26 -12.78 -2.22 -4.48
C SER A 26 -13.12 -1.12 -3.48
N ASP A 27 -13.10 -1.46 -2.19
CA ASP A 27 -13.24 -0.48 -1.12
C ASP A 27 -11.97 0.35 -1.10
N TRP A 28 -12.06 1.66 -0.87
CA TRP A 28 -10.89 2.58 -0.82
C TRP A 28 -9.91 2.23 0.32
N THR A 29 -10.32 1.31 1.20
CA THR A 29 -9.55 0.68 2.26
C THR A 29 -8.76 -0.55 1.80
N THR A 30 -9.08 -1.13 0.64
CA THR A 30 -8.42 -2.33 0.09
C THR A 30 -6.95 -2.12 -0.33
N PRO A 31 -6.46 -0.90 -0.68
CA PRO A 31 -5.03 -0.67 -0.85
C PRO A 31 -4.30 -0.37 0.47
N LEU A 32 -4.95 -0.42 1.64
CA LEU A 32 -4.25 -0.23 2.90
C LEU A 32 -3.28 -1.40 3.14
N PRO A 33 -1.99 -1.14 3.36
CA PRO A 33 -1.04 -2.19 3.70
C PRO A 33 -1.48 -2.92 4.97
N THR A 34 -1.23 -4.22 5.03
CA THR A 34 -1.50 -4.98 6.26
C THR A 34 -0.66 -4.43 7.42
N ILE A 35 -1.08 -4.70 8.66
CA ILE A 35 -0.33 -4.30 9.86
C ILE A 35 1.13 -4.80 9.78
N GLU A 36 1.32 -6.02 9.26
CA GLU A 36 2.65 -6.61 9.07
C GLU A 36 3.49 -5.86 8.04
N GLN A 37 2.88 -5.46 6.91
CA GLN A 37 3.56 -4.66 5.88
C GLN A 37 3.92 -3.27 6.40
N ALA A 38 3.01 -2.62 7.13
CA ALA A 38 3.25 -1.33 7.75
C ALA A 38 4.38 -1.40 8.79
N ALA A 39 4.40 -2.44 9.62
CA ALA A 39 5.44 -2.67 10.61
C ALA A 39 6.82 -2.93 9.98
N MET A 40 6.88 -3.70 8.89
CA MET A 40 8.13 -3.99 8.19
C MET A 40 8.75 -2.72 7.57
N VAL A 41 7.94 -1.92 6.87
CA VAL A 41 8.40 -0.66 6.25
C VAL A 41 8.77 0.36 7.32
N GLY A 42 7.94 0.51 8.36
CA GLY A 42 8.20 1.43 9.46
C GLY A 42 9.47 1.08 10.24
N GLY A 43 9.69 -0.21 10.52
CA GLY A 43 10.90 -0.69 11.20
C GLY A 43 12.17 -0.42 10.38
N ALA A 44 12.15 -0.73 9.08
CA ALA A 44 13.29 -0.47 8.19
C ALA A 44 13.62 1.03 8.10
N TYR A 45 12.60 1.88 8.01
CA TYR A 45 12.76 3.33 7.98
C TYR A 45 13.38 3.87 9.27
N PHE A 46 12.86 3.44 10.43
CA PHE A 46 13.39 3.86 11.73
C PHE A 46 14.84 3.45 11.93
N ILE A 47 15.19 2.19 11.62
CA ILE A 47 16.56 1.69 11.73
C ILE A 47 17.49 2.48 10.80
N GLY A 48 17.07 2.78 9.57
CA GLY A 48 17.84 3.59 8.64
C GLY A 48 18.15 4.98 9.18
N LEU A 49 17.15 5.67 9.74
CA LEU A 49 17.35 6.98 10.37
C LEU A 49 18.26 6.92 11.59
N MET A 50 18.10 5.93 12.46
CA MET A 50 18.97 5.76 13.64
C MET A 50 20.42 5.47 13.23
N THR A 51 20.62 4.67 12.20
CA THR A 51 21.97 4.37 11.67
C THR A 51 22.62 5.64 11.13
N LEU A 52 21.88 6.46 10.38
CA LEU A 52 22.37 7.75 9.89
C LEU A 52 22.67 8.73 11.03
N ALA A 53 21.82 8.76 12.06
CA ALA A 53 22.03 9.60 13.24
C ALA A 53 23.31 9.20 14.00
N VAL A 54 23.54 7.90 14.19
CA VAL A 54 24.78 7.38 14.81
C VAL A 54 25.99 7.71 13.97
N ILE A 55 25.95 7.51 12.65
CA ILE A 55 27.05 7.85 11.74
C ILE A 55 27.35 9.35 11.80
N LYS A 56 26.32 10.20 11.77
CA LYS A 56 26.48 11.66 11.88
C LYS A 56 27.08 12.05 13.22
N GLY A 57 26.65 11.42 14.30
CA GLY A 57 27.20 11.62 15.64
C GLY A 57 28.66 11.19 15.75
N LEU A 58 29.04 10.04 15.18
CA LEU A 58 30.43 9.56 15.14
C LEU A 58 31.34 10.46 14.29
N LEU A 59 30.83 10.98 13.16
CA LEU A 59 31.58 11.88 12.28
C LEU A 59 31.69 13.31 12.82
N ASN A 60 30.69 13.77 13.59
CA ASN A 60 30.65 15.10 14.21
C ASN A 60 30.24 15.01 15.68
N PRO A 61 31.17 14.65 16.59
CA PRO A 61 30.87 14.39 17.99
C PRO A 61 30.33 15.61 18.76
N LYS A 62 30.64 16.83 18.30
CA LYS A 62 30.10 18.09 18.85
C LYS A 62 28.58 18.24 18.71
N SER A 63 27.93 17.41 17.88
CA SER A 63 26.47 17.44 17.67
C SER A 63 25.68 16.49 18.59
N ILE A 64 26.35 15.70 19.42
CA ILE A 64 25.72 14.78 20.39
C ILE A 64 25.61 15.43 21.78
N GLU A 65 26.35 16.50 22.05
CA GLU A 65 26.42 17.17 23.36
C GLU A 65 25.44 18.35 23.54
N GLU A 66 24.59 18.65 22.54
CA GLU A 66 23.56 19.71 22.61
C GLU A 66 22.16 19.15 22.84
#